data_AF-A0A6B3CEX3-F1
#
_entry.id   AF-A0A6B3CEX3-F1
#
_cell.length_a   1.000
_cell.length_b   1.000
_cell.length_c   1.000
_cell.angle_alpha   90.00
_cell.angle_beta   90.00
_cell.angle_gamma   90.00
#
_symmetry.space_group_name_H-M   'P 1'
#
loop_
_entity.id
_entity.type
_entity.pdbx_description
1 polymer ?
#
loop_
_entity_poly.entity_id
_entity_poly.type
_entity_poly.pdbx_seq_one_letter_code
_entity_poly.pdbx_strand_id
1 'polypeptide(L)' 'NVCSMVFGNLGPDSGTGVAFTRDPASGQQGVYGDYLQNAQGEDVVAGIRNTVALADLERIDKKSYDQL' A
#
# COMPACT_ATOMS: atom_id res chain seq x y z
N ASN A 1 -6.80 23.01 -0.01
CA ASN A 1 -7.53 22.00 -0.80
C ASN A 1 -8.17 21.03 0.19
N VAL A 2 -9.41 20.60 -0.02
CA VAL A 2 -10.12 19.67 0.89
C VAL A 2 -10.51 18.45 0.07
N CYS A 3 -10.16 17.25 0.55
CA CYS A 3 -10.45 15.99 -0.12
C CYS A 3 -11.47 15.19 0.72
N SER A 4 -12.34 14.44 0.06
CA SER A 4 -13.17 13.44 0.73
C SER A 4 -12.30 12.32 1.30
N MET A 5 -12.67 11.82 2.49
CA MET A 5 -11.93 10.76 3.16
C MET A 5 -12.26 9.38 2.56
N VAL A 6 -11.24 8.54 2.47
CA VAL A 6 -11.34 7.08 2.30
C VAL A 6 -10.62 6.41 3.46
N PHE A 7 -11.08 5.23 3.86
CA PHE A 7 -10.64 4.59 5.10
C PHE A 7 -10.01 3.23 4.82
N GLY A 8 -8.71 3.10 5.06
CA GLY A 8 -7.99 1.83 4.96
C GLY A 8 -8.15 0.91 6.18
N ASN A 9 -8.86 1.37 7.22
CA ASN A 9 -8.96 0.74 8.54
C ASN A 9 -10.38 0.30 8.92
N LEU A 10 -11.23 -0.04 7.94
CA LEU A 10 -12.60 -0.51 8.17
C LEU A 10 -12.73 -2.03 8.30
N GLY A 11 -11.62 -2.77 8.16
CA GLY A 11 -11.66 -4.23 8.16
C GLY A 11 -10.52 -4.85 7.35
N PRO A 12 -10.48 -6.19 7.30
CA PRO A 12 -9.45 -6.95 6.57
C PRO A 12 -9.54 -6.76 5.04
N ASP A 13 -10.67 -6.30 4.51
CA ASP A 13 -10.89 -5.96 3.11
C ASP A 13 -10.49 -4.50 2.78
N SER A 14 -9.92 -3.78 3.74
CA SER A 14 -9.41 -2.41 3.58
C SER A 14 -7.90 -2.37 3.82
N GLY A 15 -7.21 -1.37 3.26
CA GLY A 15 -5.80 -1.16 3.54
C GLY A 15 -5.25 0.14 2.97
N THR A 16 -3.96 0.37 3.22
CA THR A 16 -3.24 1.55 2.76
C THR A 16 -1.81 1.17 2.41
N GLY A 17 -1.15 1.96 1.57
CA GLY A 17 0.20 1.69 1.13
C GLY A 17 0.83 2.89 0.43
N VAL A 18 2.13 2.78 0.18
CA VAL A 18 2.92 3.74 -0.58
C VAL A 18 3.57 2.99 -1.74
N ALA A 19 3.56 3.60 -2.92
CA ALA A 19 4.05 2.98 -4.14
C ALA A 19 4.96 3.92 -4.93
N PHE A 20 5.96 3.32 -5.57
CA PHE A 20 6.79 3.90 -6.61
C PHE A 20 6.61 3.06 -7.88
N THR A 21 6.57 3.74 -9.03
CA THR A 21 6.45 3.09 -10.36
C THR A 21 7.76 2.47 -10.86
N ARG A 22 8.86 2.75 -10.14
CA ARG A 22 10.21 2.22 -10.36
C ARG A 22 10.86 2.04 -9.00
N ASP A 23 11.79 1.10 -8.90
CA ASP A 23 12.66 0.98 -7.74
C ASP A 23 13.46 2.29 -7.57
N PRO A 24 13.31 3.02 -6.45
CA PRO A 24 13.99 4.29 -6.24
C PRO A 24 15.51 4.15 -6.03
N ALA A 25 16.01 2.96 -5.68
CA ALA A 25 17.43 2.72 -5.48
C ALA A 25 18.14 2.32 -6.77
N SER A 26 17.54 1.45 -7.59
CA SER A 26 18.16 0.93 -8.82
C SER A 26 17.65 1.56 -10.12
N GLY A 27 16.48 2.20 -10.09
CA GLY A 27 15.78 2.70 -11.27
C GLY A 27 15.07 1.62 -12.10
N GLN A 28 15.13 0.35 -11.68
CA GLN A 28 14.45 -0.74 -12.39
C GLN A 28 12.95 -0.53 -12.44
N GLN A 29 12.35 -0.91 -13.56
CA GLN A 29 10.91 -0.79 -13.76
C GLN A 29 10.18 -1.89 -12.98
N GLY A 30 9.10 -1.49 -12.30
CA GLY A 30 8.29 -2.38 -11.50
C GLY A 30 7.63 -1.62 -10.35
N VAL A 31 6.51 -2.16 -9.85
CA VAL A 31 5.85 -1.62 -8.66
C VAL A 31 6.73 -1.93 -7.44
N TYR A 32 7.10 -0.87 -6.71
CA TYR A 32 7.91 -0.97 -5.49
C TYR A 32 7.20 -0.21 -4.37
N GLY A 33 7.18 -0.76 -3.16
CA GLY A 33 6.66 -0.06 -2.01
C GLY A 33 6.14 -0.97 -0.93
N ASP A 34 5.35 -0.39 -0.04
CA ASP A 34 4.86 -1.00 1.19
C ASP A 34 3.34 -0.96 1.25
N TYR A 35 2.74 -2.02 1.80
CA TYR A 35 1.30 -2.14 2.01
C TYR A 35 0.98 -2.64 3.42
N LEU A 36 -0.14 -2.17 3.97
CA LEU A 36 -0.67 -2.59 5.26
C LEU A 36 -2.20 -2.72 5.23
N GLN A 37 -2.68 -3.91 5.56
CA GLN A 37 -4.11 -4.22 5.66
C GLN A 37 -4.69 -3.69 6.97
N ASN A 38 -5.94 -3.23 6.93
CA ASN A 38 -6.69 -2.67 8.06
C ASN A 38 -5.89 -1.59 8.82
N ALA A 39 -5.47 -0.54 8.12
CA ALA A 39 -4.57 0.50 8.62
C ALA A 39 -4.83 1.85 7.97
N GLN A 40 -4.29 2.92 8.55
CA GLN A 40 -4.24 4.25 7.91
C GLN A 40 -2.82 4.61 7.49
N GLY A 41 -2.68 5.62 6.61
CA GLY A 41 -1.39 5.98 6.03
C GLY A 41 -0.31 6.32 7.05
N GLU A 42 -0.70 6.82 8.23
CA GLU A 42 0.21 7.05 9.35
C GLU A 42 0.89 5.76 9.82
N ASP A 43 0.15 4.64 9.90
CA ASP A 43 0.68 3.36 10.39
C ASP A 43 1.80 2.82 9.48
N VAL A 44 1.69 3.10 8.17
CA VAL A 44 2.69 2.69 7.17
C VAL A 44 3.98 3.51 7.33
N VAL A 45 3.87 4.81 7.61
CA VAL A 45 5.04 5.70 7.74
C VAL A 45 5.69 5.60 9.12
N ALA A 46 4.89 5.39 10.17
CA ALA A 46 5.38 5.30 11.54
C ALA A 46 6.13 4.00 11.82
N GLY A 47 5.95 2.96 11.00
CA GLY A 47 6.64 1.67 11.15
C GLY A 47 6.28 0.90 12.42
N ILE A 48 5.14 1.22 13.06
CA ILE A 48 4.65 0.54 14.27
C ILE A 48 4.22 -0.89 13.94
N ARG A 49 3.78 -1.13 12.71
CA ARG A 49 3.40 -2.44 12.18
C ARG A 49 4.32 -2.80 11.03
N ASN A 50 4.72 -4.07 10.95
CA ASN A 50 5.47 -4.58 9.82
C ASN A 50 4.60 -4.51 8.57
N THR A 51 5.07 -3.75 7.57
CA THR A 51 4.48 -3.72 6.23
C THR A 51 4.81 -5.01 5.49
N VAL A 52 4.00 -5.32 4.49
CA VAL A 52 4.36 -6.29 3.44
C VAL A 52 4.79 -5.54 2.19
N ALA A 53 5.55 -6.20 1.32
CA ALA A 53 5.90 -5.59 0.05
C ALA A 53 4.62 -5.34 -0.76
N LEU A 54 4.58 -4.24 -1.52
CA LEU A 54 3.43 -3.93 -2.39
C LEU A 54 3.14 -5.06 -3.39
N ALA A 55 4.17 -5.81 -3.80
CA ALA A 55 4.00 -7.00 -4.65
C ALA A 55 3.15 -8.10 -3.97
N ASP A 56 3.18 -8.22 -2.64
CA ASP A 56 2.37 -9.19 -1.91
C ASP A 56 0.87 -8.86 -1.96
N LEU A 57 0.51 -7.62 -2.34
CA LEU A 57 -0.89 -7.24 -2.56
C LEU A 57 -1.56 -8.10 -3.63
N GLU A 58 -0.82 -8.60 -4.63
CA GLU A 58 -1.35 -9.51 -5.66
C GLU A 58 -2.04 -10.74 -5.03
N ARG A 59 -1.47 -11.26 -3.94
CA ARG A 59 -2.00 -12.41 -3.22
C ARG A 59 -3.10 -12.03 -2.22
N ILE A 60 -3.03 -10.83 -1.65
CA ILE A 60 -3.96 -10.35 -0.62
C ILE A 60 -5.27 -9.87 -1.25
N ASP A 61 -5.17 -9.02 -2.28
CA ASP A 61 -6.28 -8.49 -3.06
C ASP A 61 -5.85 -8.28 -4.52
N LYS A 62 -6.01 -9.36 -5.30
CA LYS A 62 -5.71 -9.37 -6.73
C LYS A 62 -6.44 -8.28 -7.51
N LYS A 63 -7.68 -7.95 -7.12
CA LYS A 63 -8.51 -6.97 -7.84
C LYS A 63 -7.93 -5.57 -7.70
N SER A 64 -7.45 -5.22 -6.51
CA SER A 64 -6.80 -3.93 -6.27
C SER A 64 -5.40 -3.89 -6.89
N TYR A 65 -4.66 -5.00 -6.82
CA TYR A 65 -3.35 -5.10 -7.47
C TYR A 65 -3.41 -4.92 -8.99
N ASP A 66 -4.44 -5.47 -9.65
CA ASP A 66 -4.63 -5.34 -11.10
C ASP A 66 -4.96 -3.92 -11.58
N GLN A 67 -5.15 -2.98 -10.65
CA GLN A 67 -5.42 -1.56 -10.93
C GLN A 67 -4.22 -0.66 -10.63
N LEU A 68 -3.07 -1.23 -10.24
CA LEU A 68 -1.81 -0.50 -10.01
C LEU A 68 -1.11 -0.07 -11.30
#